data_AF-A0A1Q5XDW7-F1
#
_entry.id   AF-A0A1Q5XDW7-F1
#
_cell.length_a   1.000
_cell.length_b   1.000
_cell.length_c   1.000
_cell.angle_alpha   90.00
_cell.angle_beta   90.00
_cell.angle_gamma   90.00
#
_symmetry.space_group_name_H-M   'P 1'
#
loop_
_entity.id
_entity.type
_entity.pdbx_description
1 polymer ?
#
loop_
_entity_poly.entity_id
_entity_poly.type
_entity_poly.pdbx_seq_one_letter_code
_entity_poly.pdbx_strand_id
1 'polypeptide(L)'
;MPCRTYRVLTGLMLCWLLAGMNAGTVNAEAAMQGRDGSLSVQSGDAAGSYAPALTAKNAAQRLDEAAEALYGYVLEGDVVKARQESGKVSQIFVSSSFEGLTSVEGINALSDVIIDLKAALAAAQVDPEKWEAAAAKLRLAANSLNHPRQPMWLQYYKLIREDLNDMERSAAANDLKSWQAALERLQSRYDNIRPAIIISRPPETVNAFDSWLSYAAGIPSASQPVGRARLLEIISYGQDAARVLFGKERDEPALSLPLASKEYGIWGMLVAMFILSSLLYAGYRKYRGESQEWKPV
;
A
#
# COMPACT_ATOMS: atom_id res chain seq x y z
N MET A 1 45.14 -41.12 -6.52
CA MET A 1 44.92 -41.88 -5.27
C MET A 1 45.48 -41.08 -4.10
N PRO A 2 44.91 -41.20 -2.89
CA PRO A 2 44.27 -40.08 -2.19
C PRO A 2 45.08 -39.50 -1.01
N CYS A 3 44.75 -38.28 -0.59
CA CYS A 3 44.60 -37.83 0.81
C CYS A 3 44.84 -36.33 0.94
N ARG A 4 43.79 -35.51 0.92
CA ARG A 4 43.83 -34.16 1.52
C ARG A 4 42.44 -33.56 1.80
N THR A 5 41.52 -34.39 2.29
CA THR A 5 40.16 -33.99 2.70
C THR A 5 39.99 -33.82 4.22
N TYR A 6 41.06 -33.91 5.02
CA TYR A 6 40.96 -33.97 6.49
C TYR A 6 41.21 -32.66 7.25
N ARG A 7 41.42 -31.52 6.58
CA ARG A 7 41.67 -30.22 7.25
C ARG A 7 40.50 -29.24 7.27
N VAL A 8 39.41 -29.53 6.55
CA VAL A 8 38.24 -28.62 6.50
C VAL A 8 37.19 -28.97 7.56
N LEU A 9 37.15 -30.22 8.02
CA LEU A 9 36.14 -30.70 8.97
C LEU A 9 36.42 -30.29 10.44
N THR A 10 37.66 -29.98 10.80
CA THR A 10 37.98 -29.51 12.16
C THR A 10 37.69 -28.03 12.40
N GLY A 11 37.54 -27.21 11.34
CA GLY A 11 37.19 -25.79 11.46
C GLY A 11 35.70 -25.52 11.66
N LEU A 12 34.84 -26.39 11.16
CA LEU A 12 33.37 -26.21 11.20
C LEU A 12 32.76 -26.61 12.55
N MET A 13 33.45 -27.47 13.33
CA MET A 13 33.00 -27.90 14.66
C MET A 13 33.35 -26.89 15.77
N LEU A 14 34.34 -26.02 15.56
CA LEU A 14 34.74 -25.00 16.54
C LEU A 14 33.80 -23.77 16.52
N CYS A 15 33.20 -23.44 15.37
CA CYS A 15 32.23 -22.34 15.26
C CYS A 15 30.86 -22.67 15.85
N TRP A 16 30.50 -23.96 15.97
CA TRP A 16 29.24 -24.37 16.62
C TRP A 16 29.30 -24.37 18.16
N LEU A 17 30.50 -24.32 18.75
CA LEU A 17 30.68 -24.34 20.21
C LEU A 17 30.69 -22.94 20.87
N LEU A 18 30.76 -21.86 20.09
CA LEU A 18 30.80 -20.48 20.60
C LEU A 18 29.46 -19.73 20.54
N ALA A 19 28.42 -20.31 19.91
CA ALA A 19 27.08 -19.71 19.85
C ALA A 19 26.11 -20.22 20.94
N GLY A 20 26.55 -21.11 21.83
CA GLY A 20 25.75 -21.76 22.86
C GLY A 20 25.76 -21.09 24.26
N MET A 21 26.38 -19.92 24.42
CA MET A 21 26.49 -19.25 25.72
C MET A 21 25.91 -17.83 25.66
N ASN A 22 24.59 -17.71 25.74
CA ASN A 22 23.97 -16.56 26.38
C ASN A 22 22.59 -16.94 26.93
N ALA A 23 22.62 -17.79 27.96
CA ALA A 23 21.50 -18.00 28.85
C ALA A 23 21.55 -16.93 29.95
N GLY A 24 20.42 -16.22 30.11
CA GLY A 24 19.87 -15.81 31.39
C GLY A 24 20.65 -14.84 32.27
N THR A 25 20.09 -13.65 32.45
CA THR A 25 20.07 -12.98 33.76
C THR A 25 18.71 -12.30 33.97
N VAL A 26 17.84 -12.98 34.70
CA VAL A 26 16.85 -12.35 35.59
C VAL A 26 17.62 -11.74 36.75
N ASN A 27 17.25 -10.52 37.17
CA ASN A 27 17.36 -10.10 38.57
C ASN A 27 16.31 -9.03 38.85
N ALA A 28 15.41 -9.36 39.78
CA ALA A 28 14.60 -8.42 40.52
C ALA A 28 15.40 -8.01 41.76
N GLU A 29 15.44 -6.71 42.08
CA GLU A 29 15.71 -6.30 43.45
C GLU A 29 15.05 -4.95 43.76
N ALA A 30 14.51 -4.89 44.98
CA ALA A 30 13.61 -3.88 45.51
C ALA A 30 14.37 -2.68 46.09
N ALA A 31 13.70 -1.53 46.21
CA ALA A 31 13.83 -0.66 47.37
C ALA A 31 12.70 0.38 47.41
N MET A 32 11.86 0.28 48.44
CA MET A 32 11.12 1.43 48.96
C MET A 32 12.09 2.35 49.71
N GLN A 33 12.06 3.64 49.43
CA GLN A 33 12.41 4.65 50.43
C GLN A 33 11.70 5.98 50.13
N GLY A 34 11.15 6.56 51.20
CA GLY A 34 10.17 7.62 51.13
C GLY A 34 10.72 9.01 50.88
N ARG A 35 9.80 9.85 50.39
CA ARG A 35 9.48 11.21 50.88
C ARG A 35 10.68 12.09 51.23
N ASP A 36 11.05 12.95 50.29
CA ASP A 36 11.25 14.37 50.58
C ASP A 36 10.93 15.22 49.35
N GLY A 37 10.26 16.34 49.59
CA GLY A 37 9.76 17.23 48.56
C GLY A 37 10.87 18.06 47.93
N SER A 38 10.91 18.07 46.61
CA SER A 38 11.50 19.15 45.84
C SER A 38 10.66 19.36 44.58
N LEU A 39 10.17 20.59 44.40
CA LEU A 39 9.47 21.03 43.22
C LEU A 39 10.29 20.71 41.96
N SER A 40 9.77 19.82 41.12
CA SER A 40 10.20 19.71 39.73
C SER A 40 9.06 20.19 38.84
N VAL A 41 9.33 21.30 38.16
CA VAL A 41 8.51 21.91 37.11
C VAL A 41 8.05 20.82 36.14
N GLN A 42 6.74 20.77 35.97
CA GLN A 42 6.01 19.85 35.12
C GLN A 42 6.29 20.19 33.66
N SER A 43 7.29 19.54 33.05
CA SER A 43 7.41 19.46 31.60
C SER A 43 6.48 18.36 31.08
N GLY A 44 5.18 18.65 31.11
CA GLY A 44 4.15 17.83 30.47
C GLY A 44 3.85 18.39 29.09
N ASP A 45 4.54 17.91 28.04
CA ASP A 45 4.11 18.18 26.66
C ASP A 45 4.56 17.13 25.61
N ALA A 46 5.23 16.04 26.01
CA ALA A 46 5.64 14.99 25.05
C ALA A 46 4.71 13.75 25.03
N ALA A 47 3.86 13.55 26.04
CA ALA A 47 2.99 12.37 26.12
C ALA A 47 1.64 12.53 25.38
N GLY A 48 1.24 13.76 25.07
CA GLY A 48 -0.08 14.07 24.49
C GLY A 48 -0.20 13.81 23.00
N SER A 49 0.88 13.90 22.21
CA SER A 49 0.80 13.77 20.75
C SER A 49 0.96 12.34 20.23
N TYR A 50 1.62 11.46 20.98
CA TYR A 50 1.78 10.05 20.58
C TYR A 50 0.55 9.20 20.90
N ALA A 51 -0.17 9.50 21.98
CA ALA A 51 -1.38 8.78 22.38
C ALA A 51 -2.52 8.82 21.33
N PRO A 52 -2.93 9.97 20.75
CA PRO A 52 -4.00 10.03 19.76
C PRO A 52 -3.61 9.33 18.45
N ALA A 53 -2.37 9.49 17.97
CA ALA A 53 -1.92 8.84 16.74
C ALA A 53 -1.83 7.30 16.87
N LEU A 54 -1.37 6.79 18.01
CA LEU A 54 -1.36 5.34 18.28
C LEU A 54 -2.79 4.79 18.40
N THR A 55 -3.70 5.51 19.06
CA THR A 55 -5.11 5.15 19.15
C THR A 55 -5.78 5.13 17.78
N ALA A 56 -5.54 6.14 16.94
CA ALA A 56 -6.10 6.21 15.59
C ALA A 56 -5.60 5.08 14.71
N LYS A 57 -4.30 4.76 14.76
CA LYS A 57 -3.73 3.64 14.01
C LYS A 57 -4.30 2.29 14.45
N ASN A 58 -4.43 2.07 15.76
CA ASN A 58 -5.04 0.85 16.29
C ASN A 58 -6.51 0.72 15.88
N ALA A 59 -7.25 1.84 15.87
CA ALA A 59 -8.63 1.86 15.38
C ALA A 59 -8.72 1.52 13.89
N ALA A 60 -7.85 2.11 13.06
CA ALA A 60 -7.77 1.82 11.63
C ALA A 60 -7.45 0.34 11.36
N GLN A 61 -6.51 -0.24 12.11
CA GLN A 61 -6.19 -1.66 11.99
C GLN A 61 -7.39 -2.55 12.36
N ARG A 62 -8.06 -2.29 13.49
CA ARG A 62 -9.25 -3.05 13.89
C ARG A 62 -10.40 -2.93 12.89
N LEU A 63 -10.54 -1.74 12.29
CA LEU A 63 -11.54 -1.51 11.25
C LEU A 63 -11.22 -2.30 9.98
N ASP A 64 -9.95 -2.34 9.56
CA ASP A 64 -9.46 -3.10 8.41
C ASP A 64 -9.69 -4.61 8.62
N GLU A 65 -9.33 -5.15 9.79
CA GLU A 65 -9.57 -6.56 10.15
C GLU A 65 -11.07 -6.91 10.14
N ALA A 66 -11.93 -6.04 10.71
CA ALA A 66 -13.37 -6.25 10.71
C ALA A 66 -13.98 -6.16 9.30
N ALA A 67 -13.50 -5.23 8.46
CA ALA A 67 -13.94 -5.10 7.07
C ALA A 67 -13.48 -6.31 6.22
N GLU A 68 -12.29 -6.84 6.46
CA GLU A 68 -11.78 -8.04 5.82
C GLU A 68 -12.61 -9.28 6.19
N ALA A 69 -12.90 -9.48 7.48
CA ALA A 69 -13.74 -10.58 7.94
C ALA A 69 -15.16 -10.48 7.35
N LEU A 70 -15.75 -9.28 7.35
CA LEU A 70 -17.05 -9.02 6.76
C LEU A 70 -17.07 -9.38 5.28
N TYR A 71 -16.08 -8.93 4.51
CA TYR A 71 -15.98 -9.25 3.09
C TYR A 71 -15.88 -10.77 2.85
N GLY A 72 -15.11 -11.49 3.69
CA GLY A 72 -15.07 -12.95 3.67
C GLY A 72 -16.45 -13.59 3.86
N TYR A 73 -17.21 -13.16 4.85
CA TYR A 73 -18.57 -13.70 5.08
C TYR A 73 -19.55 -13.39 3.95
N VAL A 74 -19.41 -12.23 3.31
CA VAL A 74 -20.23 -11.88 2.14
C VAL A 74 -19.91 -12.81 0.96
N LEU A 75 -18.63 -13.10 0.70
CA LEU A 75 -18.22 -14.07 -0.33
C LEU A 75 -18.68 -15.51 -0.04
N GLU A 76 -18.75 -15.89 1.24
CA GLU A 76 -19.28 -17.18 1.67
C GLU A 76 -20.82 -17.25 1.61
N GLY A 77 -21.50 -16.12 1.40
CA GLY A 77 -22.96 -16.02 1.44
C GLY A 77 -23.56 -16.08 2.85
N ASP A 78 -22.75 -15.95 3.90
CA ASP A 78 -23.20 -15.98 5.30
C ASP A 78 -23.72 -14.60 5.72
N VAL A 79 -24.99 -14.33 5.37
CA VAL A 79 -25.70 -13.09 5.68
C VAL A 79 -25.73 -12.79 7.18
N VAL A 80 -25.82 -13.82 8.02
CA VAL A 80 -25.97 -13.67 9.47
C VAL A 80 -24.68 -13.14 10.06
N LYS A 81 -23.54 -13.76 9.73
CA LYS A 81 -22.23 -13.28 10.19
C LYS A 81 -21.89 -11.92 9.58
N ALA A 82 -22.19 -11.69 8.30
CA ALA A 82 -21.98 -10.39 7.65
C ALA A 82 -22.72 -9.25 8.37
N ARG A 83 -23.98 -9.48 8.77
CA ARG A 83 -24.76 -8.51 9.58
C ARG A 83 -24.15 -8.28 10.97
N GLN A 84 -23.68 -9.34 11.62
CA GLN A 84 -23.01 -9.23 12.92
C GLN A 84 -21.71 -8.41 12.83
N GLU A 85 -20.88 -8.70 11.83
CA GLU A 85 -19.64 -7.95 11.58
C GLU A 85 -19.92 -6.49 11.21
N SER A 86 -20.98 -6.21 10.43
CA SER A 86 -21.39 -4.83 10.13
C SER A 86 -21.71 -4.02 11.39
N GLY A 87 -22.27 -4.68 12.40
CA GLY A 87 -22.46 -4.10 13.74
C GLY A 87 -21.14 -3.75 14.42
N LYS A 88 -20.15 -4.65 14.37
CA LYS A 88 -18.80 -4.40 14.92
C LYS A 88 -18.09 -3.26 14.20
N VAL A 89 -18.14 -3.22 12.87
CA VAL A 89 -17.62 -2.11 12.05
C VAL A 89 -18.22 -0.78 12.50
N SER A 90 -19.54 -0.72 12.65
CA SER A 90 -20.23 0.49 13.13
C SER A 90 -19.77 0.90 14.53
N GLN A 91 -19.61 -0.06 15.44
CA GLN A 91 -19.16 0.20 16.81
C GLN A 91 -17.72 0.69 16.85
N ILE A 92 -16.81 0.09 16.07
CA ILE A 92 -15.42 0.53 15.96
C ILE A 92 -15.38 1.95 15.42
N PHE A 93 -16.14 2.26 14.36
CA PHE A 93 -16.20 3.58 13.77
C PHE A 93 -16.63 4.66 14.78
N VAL A 94 -17.72 4.42 15.53
CA VAL A 94 -18.26 5.41 16.49
C VAL A 94 -17.38 5.57 17.74
N SER A 95 -16.72 4.50 18.20
CA SER A 95 -15.90 4.51 19.43
C SER A 95 -14.44 4.94 19.21
N SER A 96 -14.06 5.21 17.96
CA SER A 96 -12.67 5.51 17.60
C SER A 96 -12.51 6.95 17.09
N SER A 97 -11.31 7.51 17.30
CA SER A 97 -10.86 8.70 16.58
C SER A 97 -9.96 8.27 15.43
N PHE A 98 -10.12 8.92 14.27
CA PHE A 98 -9.27 8.74 13.09
C PHE A 98 -8.46 10.00 12.77
N GLU A 99 -8.27 10.85 13.78
CA GLU A 99 -7.51 12.08 13.67
C GLU A 99 -6.09 11.83 13.17
N GLY A 100 -5.65 12.63 12.20
CA GLY A 100 -4.33 12.53 11.59
C GLY A 100 -4.15 11.40 10.58
N LEU A 101 -5.13 10.51 10.39
CA LEU A 101 -5.08 9.47 9.35
C LEU A 101 -5.78 9.87 8.06
N THR A 102 -6.82 10.70 8.14
CA THR A 102 -7.60 11.13 6.98
C THR A 102 -8.24 12.50 7.22
N SER A 103 -8.79 13.11 6.17
CA SER A 103 -9.49 14.39 6.23
C SER A 103 -10.95 14.22 6.65
N VAL A 104 -11.66 15.33 6.84
CA VAL A 104 -13.10 15.32 7.16
C VAL A 104 -13.90 14.64 6.05
N GLU A 105 -13.53 14.89 4.78
CA GLU A 105 -14.11 14.23 3.61
C GLU A 105 -13.89 12.72 3.63
N GLY A 106 -12.72 12.27 4.10
CA GLY A 106 -12.41 10.84 4.28
C GLY A 106 -13.28 10.18 5.35
N ILE A 107 -13.50 10.85 6.48
CA ILE A 107 -14.41 10.37 7.54
C ILE A 107 -15.85 10.31 7.01
N ASN A 108 -16.30 11.31 6.26
CA ASN A 108 -17.62 11.30 5.64
C ASN A 108 -17.76 10.15 4.62
N ALA A 109 -16.77 9.99 3.74
CA ALA A 109 -16.77 8.91 2.75
C ALA A 109 -16.80 7.52 3.41
N LEU A 110 -16.07 7.33 4.51
CA LEU A 110 -16.13 6.09 5.29
C LEU A 110 -17.51 5.87 5.92
N SER A 111 -18.13 6.93 6.45
CA SER A 111 -19.49 6.89 7.00
C SER A 111 -20.51 6.48 5.95
N ASP A 112 -20.44 7.08 4.76
CA ASP A 112 -21.33 6.78 3.63
C ASP A 112 -21.22 5.30 3.24
N VAL A 113 -20.01 4.76 3.13
CA VAL A 113 -19.80 3.35 2.80
C VAL A 113 -20.33 2.40 3.88
N ILE A 114 -20.21 2.75 5.16
CA ILE A 114 -20.79 1.96 6.26
C ILE A 114 -22.33 1.98 6.18
N ILE A 115 -22.92 3.13 5.87
CA ILE A 115 -24.38 3.29 5.72
C ILE A 115 -24.87 2.46 4.53
N ASP A 116 -24.22 2.56 3.37
CA ASP A 116 -24.55 1.82 2.16
C ASP A 116 -24.50 0.30 2.39
N LEU A 117 -23.46 -0.17 3.08
CA LEU A 117 -23.34 -1.58 3.44
C LEU A 117 -24.48 -2.05 4.34
N LYS A 118 -24.84 -1.26 5.37
CA LYS A 118 -25.95 -1.59 6.27
C LYS A 118 -27.26 -1.64 5.50
N ALA A 119 -27.49 -0.70 4.59
CA ALA A 119 -28.67 -0.70 3.73
C ALA A 119 -28.72 -1.96 2.84
N ALA A 120 -27.60 -2.34 2.21
CA ALA A 120 -27.50 -3.53 1.39
C ALA A 120 -27.77 -4.83 2.19
N LEU A 121 -27.23 -4.93 3.41
CA LEU A 121 -27.45 -6.09 4.29
C LEU A 121 -28.85 -6.14 4.91
N ALA A 122 -29.50 -4.99 5.09
CA ALA A 122 -30.84 -4.88 5.68
C ALA A 122 -31.98 -5.03 4.65
N ALA A 123 -31.67 -5.09 3.36
CA ALA A 123 -32.65 -5.27 2.31
C ALA A 123 -33.48 -6.56 2.52
N ALA A 124 -34.78 -6.47 2.23
CA ALA A 124 -35.72 -7.58 2.37
C ALA A 124 -35.35 -8.78 1.48
N GLN A 125 -34.75 -8.50 0.33
CA GLN A 125 -34.17 -9.50 -0.56
C GLN A 125 -32.68 -9.22 -0.71
N VAL A 126 -31.87 -10.21 -0.36
CA VAL A 126 -30.42 -10.11 -0.48
C VAL A 126 -30.07 -10.18 -1.97
N ASP A 127 -29.47 -9.11 -2.47
CA ASP A 127 -28.94 -9.02 -3.82
C ASP A 127 -27.42 -9.30 -3.77
N PRO A 128 -26.97 -10.45 -4.30
CA PRO A 128 -25.59 -10.89 -4.19
C PRO A 128 -24.57 -9.91 -4.77
N GLU A 129 -24.95 -9.13 -5.78
CA GLU A 129 -24.02 -8.18 -6.39
C GLU A 129 -23.88 -6.91 -5.54
N LYS A 130 -24.99 -6.45 -4.94
CA LYS A 130 -25.01 -5.18 -4.20
C LYS A 130 -24.29 -5.23 -2.87
N TRP A 131 -24.54 -6.29 -2.08
CA TRP A 131 -23.87 -6.43 -0.79
C TRP A 131 -22.37 -6.76 -0.92
N GLU A 132 -21.95 -7.45 -1.99
CA GLU A 132 -20.55 -7.73 -2.34
C GLU A 132 -19.84 -6.45 -2.74
N ALA A 133 -20.46 -5.65 -3.61
CA ALA A 133 -19.94 -4.35 -4.00
C ALA A 133 -19.80 -3.41 -2.78
N ALA A 134 -20.82 -3.36 -1.91
CA ALA A 134 -20.77 -2.54 -0.70
C ALA A 134 -19.68 -3.02 0.28
N ALA A 135 -19.53 -4.33 0.47
CA ALA A 135 -18.50 -4.89 1.33
C ALA A 135 -17.08 -4.67 0.76
N ALA A 136 -16.91 -4.79 -0.56
CA ALA A 136 -15.66 -4.49 -1.24
C ALA A 136 -15.27 -3.01 -1.09
N LYS A 137 -16.23 -2.09 -1.25
CA LYS A 137 -16.03 -0.65 -0.99
C LYS A 137 -15.57 -0.40 0.45
N LEU A 138 -16.21 -1.05 1.43
CA LEU A 138 -15.81 -0.93 2.84
C LEU A 138 -14.39 -1.44 3.06
N ARG A 139 -14.05 -2.61 2.50
CA ARG A 139 -12.70 -3.18 2.60
C ARG A 139 -11.65 -2.23 2.02
N LEU A 140 -11.89 -1.66 0.83
CA LEU A 140 -10.97 -0.72 0.21
C LEU A 140 -10.82 0.57 1.04
N ALA A 141 -11.93 1.08 1.59
CA ALA A 141 -11.94 2.26 2.44
C ALA A 141 -11.17 2.05 3.76
N ALA A 142 -11.45 0.95 4.46
CA ALA A 142 -10.77 0.59 5.72
C ALA A 142 -9.27 0.32 5.49
N ASN A 143 -8.94 -0.40 4.42
CA ASN A 143 -7.55 -0.66 4.04
C ASN A 143 -6.78 0.64 3.75
N SER A 144 -7.43 1.60 3.11
CA SER A 144 -6.84 2.91 2.81
C SER A 144 -6.47 3.70 4.06
N LEU A 145 -7.28 3.57 5.11
CA LEU A 145 -7.05 4.21 6.39
C LEU A 145 -5.86 3.58 7.15
N ASN A 146 -5.74 2.25 7.07
CA ASN A 146 -4.68 1.50 7.74
C ASN A 146 -3.34 1.54 6.96
N HIS A 147 -3.39 1.61 5.63
CA HIS A 147 -2.23 1.55 4.74
C HIS A 147 -2.07 2.80 3.84
N PRO A 148 -1.84 4.00 4.41
CA PRO A 148 -1.84 5.26 3.64
C PRO A 148 -0.76 5.32 2.54
N ARG A 149 0.33 4.55 2.66
CA ARG A 149 1.43 4.54 1.68
C ARG A 149 1.22 3.58 0.51
N GLN A 150 0.54 2.46 0.71
CA GLN A 150 0.35 1.43 -0.29
C GLN A 150 -1.05 0.81 -0.18
N PRO A 151 -2.10 1.61 -0.36
CA PRO A 151 -3.47 1.10 -0.25
C PRO A 151 -3.81 0.19 -1.44
N MET A 152 -4.66 -0.80 -1.21
CA MET A 152 -5.03 -1.83 -2.19
C MET A 152 -5.62 -1.24 -3.48
N TRP A 153 -6.32 -0.10 -3.41
CA TRP A 153 -6.96 0.53 -4.57
C TRP A 153 -5.95 0.97 -5.63
N LEU A 154 -4.66 1.13 -5.32
CA LEU A 154 -3.62 1.44 -6.32
C LEU A 154 -3.52 0.35 -7.41
N GLN A 155 -3.94 -0.88 -7.13
CA GLN A 155 -3.98 -1.96 -8.11
C GLN A 155 -4.97 -1.66 -9.26
N TYR A 156 -5.99 -0.84 -9.01
CA TYR A 156 -6.94 -0.40 -10.05
C TYR A 156 -6.32 0.54 -11.08
N TYR A 157 -5.11 1.06 -10.85
CA TYR A 157 -4.43 1.92 -11.82
C TYR A 157 -4.35 1.30 -13.22
N LYS A 158 -4.05 0.00 -13.29
CA LYS A 158 -3.92 -0.69 -14.58
C LYS A 158 -5.25 -0.68 -15.34
N LEU A 159 -6.34 -0.91 -14.61
CA LEU A 159 -7.70 -0.96 -15.12
C LEU A 159 -8.15 0.42 -15.61
N ILE A 160 -7.96 1.46 -14.79
CA ILE A 160 -8.30 2.85 -15.12
C ILE A 160 -7.52 3.32 -16.36
N ARG A 161 -6.22 3.01 -16.42
CA ARG A 161 -5.38 3.34 -17.58
C ARG A 161 -5.84 2.62 -18.85
N GLU A 162 -6.29 1.38 -18.73
CA GLU A 162 -6.84 0.63 -19.86
C GLU A 162 -8.11 1.29 -20.39
N ASP A 163 -9.05 1.68 -19.51
CA ASP A 163 -10.26 2.37 -19.94
C ASP A 163 -9.95 3.73 -20.61
N LEU A 164 -8.99 4.48 -20.08
CA LEU A 164 -8.50 5.73 -20.69
C LEU A 164 -7.86 5.50 -22.07
N ASN A 165 -7.09 4.43 -22.24
CA ASN A 165 -6.50 4.07 -23.54
C ASN A 165 -7.57 3.63 -24.55
N ASP A 166 -8.61 2.93 -24.09
CA ASP A 166 -9.74 2.56 -24.94
C ASP A 166 -10.53 3.79 -25.38
N MET A 167 -10.75 4.76 -24.48
CA MET A 167 -11.30 6.07 -24.84
C MET A 167 -10.43 6.76 -25.90
N GLU A 168 -9.10 6.73 -25.77
CA GLU A 168 -8.16 7.34 -26.73
C GLU A 168 -8.29 6.70 -28.12
N ARG A 169 -8.34 5.37 -28.18
CA ARG A 169 -8.54 4.61 -29.43
C ARG A 169 -9.88 4.93 -30.07
N SER A 170 -10.95 4.98 -29.29
CA SER A 170 -12.29 5.33 -29.80
C SER A 170 -12.35 6.77 -30.29
N ALA A 171 -11.71 7.72 -29.59
CA ALA A 171 -11.58 9.10 -30.05
C ALA A 171 -10.78 9.20 -31.36
N ALA A 172 -9.69 8.43 -31.50
CA ALA A 172 -8.90 8.37 -32.73
C ALA A 172 -9.68 7.79 -33.92
N ALA A 173 -10.56 6.83 -33.66
CA ALA A 173 -11.46 6.24 -34.65
C ALA A 173 -12.73 7.07 -34.90
N ASN A 174 -12.92 8.18 -34.17
CA ASN A 174 -14.14 9.00 -34.20
C ASN A 174 -15.42 8.22 -33.85
N ASP A 175 -15.29 7.20 -33.01
CA ASP A 175 -16.39 6.35 -32.55
C ASP A 175 -16.85 6.81 -31.16
N LEU A 176 -17.83 7.73 -31.16
CA LEU A 176 -18.40 8.27 -29.92
C LEU A 176 -19.16 7.23 -29.10
N LYS A 177 -19.71 6.19 -29.73
CA LYS A 177 -20.46 5.15 -29.01
C LYS A 177 -19.50 4.29 -28.18
N SER A 178 -18.39 3.86 -28.79
CA SER A 178 -17.35 3.12 -28.07
C SER A 178 -16.66 3.98 -27.01
N TRP A 179 -16.48 5.29 -27.29
CA TRP A 179 -15.96 6.25 -26.32
C TRP A 179 -16.86 6.35 -25.09
N GLN A 180 -18.18 6.48 -25.29
CA GLN A 180 -19.15 6.55 -24.19
C GLN A 180 -19.15 5.25 -23.37
N ALA A 181 -19.13 4.08 -24.03
CA ALA A 181 -19.06 2.80 -23.33
C ALA A 181 -17.75 2.61 -22.53
N ALA A 182 -16.64 3.19 -22.99
CA ALA A 182 -15.38 3.19 -22.23
C ALA A 182 -15.44 4.16 -21.04
N LEU A 183 -16.09 5.32 -21.20
CA LEU A 183 -16.32 6.28 -20.13
C LEU A 183 -17.23 5.71 -19.03
N GLU A 184 -18.32 5.03 -19.38
CA GLU A 184 -19.24 4.40 -18.41
C GLU A 184 -18.51 3.32 -17.60
N ARG A 185 -17.65 2.53 -18.25
CA ARG A 185 -16.78 1.54 -17.57
C ARG A 185 -15.81 2.22 -16.61
N LEU A 186 -15.18 3.32 -17.05
CA LEU A 186 -14.28 4.12 -16.22
C LEU A 186 -14.99 4.68 -14.99
N GLN A 187 -16.18 5.29 -15.18
CA GLN A 187 -17.00 5.83 -14.09
C GLN A 187 -17.38 4.76 -13.08
N SER A 188 -17.89 3.62 -13.55
CA SER A 188 -18.27 2.51 -12.67
C SER A 188 -17.09 1.99 -11.84
N ARG A 189 -15.91 1.85 -12.43
CA ARG A 189 -14.71 1.45 -11.70
C ARG A 189 -14.26 2.52 -10.71
N TYR A 190 -14.33 3.78 -11.12
CA TYR A 190 -13.99 4.91 -10.27
C TYR A 190 -14.92 5.00 -9.06
N ASP A 191 -16.23 4.88 -9.23
CA ASP A 191 -17.22 4.90 -8.14
C ASP A 191 -16.98 3.81 -7.08
N ASN A 192 -16.42 2.66 -7.50
CA ASN A 192 -16.07 1.58 -6.59
C ASN A 192 -14.83 1.89 -5.74
N ILE A 193 -13.87 2.65 -6.26
CA ILE A 193 -12.64 2.99 -5.54
C ILE A 193 -12.66 4.40 -4.93
N ARG A 194 -13.62 5.25 -5.32
CA ARG A 194 -13.71 6.66 -4.92
C ARG A 194 -13.68 6.86 -3.40
N PRO A 195 -14.41 6.10 -2.57
CA PRO A 195 -14.33 6.27 -1.11
C PRO A 195 -12.92 6.03 -0.56
N ALA A 196 -12.22 5.02 -1.09
CA ALA A 196 -10.84 4.68 -0.71
C ALA A 196 -9.84 5.76 -1.15
N ILE A 197 -10.07 6.36 -2.31
CA ILE A 197 -9.28 7.49 -2.83
C ILE A 197 -9.44 8.71 -1.93
N ILE A 198 -10.67 9.11 -1.60
CA ILE A 198 -10.95 10.28 -0.73
C ILE A 198 -10.27 10.12 0.63
N ILE A 199 -10.23 8.90 1.17
CA ILE A 199 -9.56 8.64 2.45
C ILE A 199 -8.04 8.81 2.34
N SER A 200 -7.44 8.44 1.21
CA SER A 200 -5.98 8.38 1.03
C SER A 200 -5.36 9.64 0.44
N ARG A 201 -6.14 10.46 -0.28
CA ARG A 201 -5.64 11.54 -1.12
C ARG A 201 -6.18 12.90 -0.69
N PRO A 202 -5.42 13.98 -0.95
CA PRO A 202 -5.91 15.33 -0.73
C PRO A 202 -7.18 15.60 -1.56
N PRO A 203 -8.16 16.34 -1.00
CA PRO A 203 -9.42 16.60 -1.68
C PRO A 203 -9.23 17.35 -3.00
N GLU A 204 -8.19 18.16 -3.14
CA GLU A 204 -7.87 18.91 -4.36
C GLU A 204 -7.60 17.98 -5.54
N THR A 205 -6.84 16.89 -5.32
CA THR A 205 -6.52 15.92 -6.38
C THR A 205 -7.75 15.11 -6.78
N VAL A 206 -8.59 14.75 -5.81
CA VAL A 206 -9.84 14.04 -6.07
C VAL A 206 -10.79 14.93 -6.87
N ASN A 207 -10.97 16.19 -6.45
CA ASN A 207 -11.84 17.15 -7.11
C ASN A 207 -11.40 17.46 -8.54
N ALA A 208 -10.10 17.52 -8.81
CA ALA A 208 -9.57 17.70 -10.16
C ALA A 208 -9.98 16.56 -11.10
N PHE A 209 -9.86 15.31 -10.62
CA PHE A 209 -10.28 14.14 -11.39
C PHE A 209 -11.81 14.05 -11.54
N ASP A 210 -12.57 14.34 -10.47
CA ASP A 210 -14.04 14.39 -10.49
C ASP A 210 -14.56 15.42 -11.50
N SER A 211 -13.94 16.61 -11.54
CA SER A 211 -14.29 17.67 -12.48
C SER A 211 -14.03 17.25 -13.93
N TRP A 212 -12.87 16.64 -14.19
CA TRP A 212 -12.55 16.09 -15.50
C TRP A 212 -13.56 15.00 -15.91
N LEU A 213 -13.89 14.09 -14.99
CA LEU A 213 -14.80 12.97 -15.25
C LEU A 213 -16.21 13.46 -15.57
N SER A 214 -16.69 14.48 -14.83
CA SER A 214 -17.97 15.14 -15.10
C SER A 214 -17.98 15.86 -16.44
N TYR A 215 -16.88 16.57 -16.77
CA TYR A 215 -16.74 17.23 -18.07
C TYR A 215 -16.75 16.22 -19.23
N ALA A 216 -16.03 15.10 -19.10
CA ALA A 216 -16.08 14.02 -20.06
C ALA A 216 -17.51 13.48 -20.19
N ALA A 217 -18.20 13.19 -19.08
CA ALA A 217 -19.59 12.71 -19.10
C ALA A 217 -20.56 13.58 -19.89
N GLY A 218 -20.31 14.90 -19.95
CA GLY A 218 -21.14 15.85 -20.71
C GLY A 218 -20.92 15.83 -22.23
N ILE A 219 -19.83 15.23 -22.74
CA ILE A 219 -19.47 15.27 -24.17
C ILE A 219 -20.50 14.59 -25.07
N PRO A 220 -21.01 13.37 -24.77
CA PRO A 220 -22.00 12.70 -25.62
C PRO A 220 -23.34 13.45 -25.67
N SER A 221 -23.64 14.23 -24.63
CA SER A 221 -24.88 15.01 -24.51
C SER A 221 -24.74 16.45 -25.06
N ALA A 222 -23.56 16.84 -25.51
CA ALA A 222 -23.33 18.17 -26.06
C ALA A 222 -24.07 18.35 -27.39
N SER A 223 -24.71 19.51 -27.57
CA SER A 223 -25.46 19.86 -28.79
C SER A 223 -24.58 20.02 -30.03
N GLN A 224 -23.26 20.14 -29.85
CA GLN A 224 -22.29 20.28 -30.94
C GLN A 224 -21.32 19.10 -30.97
N PRO A 225 -21.05 18.52 -32.14
CA PRO A 225 -20.09 17.43 -32.28
C PRO A 225 -18.69 17.93 -31.91
N VAL A 226 -18.10 17.31 -30.90
CA VAL A 226 -16.73 17.62 -30.47
C VAL A 226 -15.76 17.04 -31.51
N GLY A 227 -14.86 17.88 -32.02
CA GLY A 227 -13.84 17.43 -32.98
C GLY A 227 -12.82 16.49 -32.34
N ARG A 228 -12.31 15.54 -33.13
CA ARG A 228 -11.31 14.54 -32.71
C ARG A 228 -10.13 15.13 -31.92
N ALA A 229 -9.59 16.27 -32.36
CA ALA A 229 -8.46 16.92 -31.68
C ALA A 229 -8.79 17.29 -30.23
N ARG A 230 -10.00 17.83 -29.99
CA ARG A 230 -10.48 18.18 -28.66
C ARG A 230 -10.74 16.93 -27.81
N LEU A 231 -11.30 15.86 -28.38
CA LEU A 231 -11.47 14.58 -27.66
C LEU A 231 -10.14 14.03 -27.16
N LEU A 232 -9.10 14.03 -28.00
CA LEU A 232 -7.76 13.57 -27.62
C LEU A 232 -7.12 14.47 -26.56
N GLU A 233 -7.32 15.79 -26.66
CA GLU A 233 -6.85 16.75 -25.65
C GLU A 233 -7.47 16.46 -24.27
N ILE A 234 -8.79 16.24 -24.23
CA ILE A 234 -9.53 15.92 -23.01
C ILE A 234 -9.01 14.63 -22.37
N ILE A 235 -8.74 13.60 -23.19
CA ILE A 235 -8.21 12.33 -22.72
C ILE A 235 -6.78 12.49 -22.17
N SER A 236 -5.95 13.31 -22.81
CA SER A 236 -4.61 13.63 -22.30
C SER A 236 -4.67 14.26 -20.91
N TYR A 237 -5.56 15.25 -20.70
CA TYR A 237 -5.76 15.82 -19.37
C TYR A 237 -6.25 14.78 -18.36
N GLY A 238 -7.13 13.87 -18.77
CA GLY A 238 -7.61 12.78 -17.92
C GLY A 238 -6.53 11.77 -17.52
N GLN A 239 -5.65 11.43 -18.46
CA GLN A 239 -4.50 10.56 -18.21
C GLN A 239 -3.51 11.21 -17.23
N ASP A 240 -3.27 12.51 -17.36
CA ASP A 240 -2.41 13.25 -16.44
C ASP A 240 -3.06 13.40 -15.05
N ALA A 241 -4.35 13.73 -14.98
CA ALA A 241 -5.11 13.79 -13.73
C ALA A 241 -5.13 12.43 -13.00
N ALA A 242 -5.37 11.33 -13.73
CA ALA A 242 -5.29 9.98 -13.18
C ALA A 242 -3.86 9.66 -12.71
N ARG A 243 -2.83 10.08 -13.46
CA ARG A 243 -1.44 9.85 -13.07
C ARG A 243 -1.09 10.54 -11.74
N VAL A 244 -1.51 11.78 -11.56
CA VAL A 244 -1.35 12.54 -10.30
C VAL A 244 -2.14 11.87 -9.17
N LEU A 245 -3.40 11.50 -9.40
CA LEU A 245 -4.25 10.83 -8.41
C LEU A 245 -3.64 9.54 -7.86
N PHE A 246 -3.01 8.75 -8.73
CA PHE A 246 -2.34 7.50 -8.35
C PHE A 246 -0.88 7.71 -7.88
N GLY A 247 -0.39 8.94 -7.82
CA GLY A 247 0.96 9.27 -7.34
C GLY A 247 2.09 8.76 -8.24
N LYS A 248 1.83 8.68 -9.55
CA LYS A 248 2.82 8.25 -10.55
C LYS A 248 3.34 9.43 -11.36
N GLU A 249 3.79 10.49 -10.71
CA GLU A 249 4.20 11.72 -11.40
C GLU A 249 5.22 11.47 -12.53
N ARG A 250 5.16 12.34 -13.55
CA ARG A 250 6.00 12.30 -14.76
C ARG A 250 7.41 12.88 -14.51
N ASP A 251 7.74 13.21 -13.26
CA ASP A 251 8.96 13.89 -12.81
C ASP A 251 9.73 13.08 -11.76
N GLU A 252 10.02 11.82 -12.08
CA GLU A 252 11.39 11.39 -11.85
C GLU A 252 12.05 11.33 -13.24
N PRO A 253 13.10 12.13 -13.51
CA PRO A 253 13.93 11.89 -14.68
C PRO A 253 14.30 10.40 -14.66
N ALA A 254 14.34 9.77 -15.83
CA ALA A 254 14.59 8.35 -16.04
C ALA A 254 16.01 7.87 -15.61
N LEU A 255 16.54 8.39 -14.50
CA LEU A 255 17.81 8.11 -13.84
C LEU A 255 17.70 7.92 -12.31
N SER A 256 16.51 7.94 -11.71
CA SER A 256 16.30 7.21 -10.46
C SER A 256 15.65 5.88 -10.82
N LEU A 257 16.49 4.87 -11.06
CA LEU A 257 16.06 3.51 -10.80
C LEU A 257 15.37 3.52 -9.44
N PRO A 258 14.17 2.94 -9.29
CA PRO A 258 13.68 2.66 -7.96
C PRO A 258 14.77 1.81 -7.33
N LEU A 259 15.49 2.37 -6.35
CA LEU A 259 16.16 1.56 -5.36
C LEU A 259 15.01 0.85 -4.66
N ALA A 260 14.56 -0.24 -5.28
CA ALA A 260 13.97 -1.33 -4.58
C ALA A 260 14.90 -1.51 -3.38
N SER A 261 14.36 -1.33 -2.19
CA SER A 261 14.84 -2.02 -1.01
C SER A 261 14.64 -3.50 -1.30
N LYS A 262 15.43 -4.01 -2.24
CA LYS A 262 15.59 -5.41 -2.54
C LYS A 262 16.33 -5.87 -1.31
N GLU A 263 15.58 -6.41 -0.37
CA GLU A 263 16.16 -7.26 0.66
C GLU A 263 16.93 -8.33 -0.10
N TYR A 264 18.21 -8.06 -0.33
CA TYR A 264 19.17 -9.04 -0.74
C TYR A 264 19.34 -9.91 0.50
N GLY A 265 18.41 -10.84 0.66
CA GLY A 265 18.52 -11.90 1.64
C GLY A 265 19.79 -12.72 1.39
N ILE A 266 19.89 -13.87 2.05
CA ILE A 266 21.09 -14.73 2.08
C ILE A 266 21.69 -14.98 0.68
N TRP A 267 20.85 -15.03 -0.37
CA TRP A 267 21.25 -15.15 -1.77
C TRP A 267 22.13 -14.01 -2.31
N GLY A 268 21.88 -12.76 -1.92
CA GLY A 268 22.70 -11.62 -2.34
C GLY A 268 24.10 -11.65 -1.74
N MET A 269 24.20 -12.08 -0.47
CA MET A 269 25.47 -12.24 0.22
C MET A 269 26.33 -13.35 -0.41
N LEU A 270 25.70 -14.44 -0.89
CA LEU A 270 26.41 -15.51 -1.60
C LEU A 270 27.03 -15.04 -2.92
N VAL A 271 26.31 -14.24 -3.69
CA VAL A 271 26.84 -13.68 -4.96
C VAL A 271 28.00 -12.72 -4.68
N ALA A 272 27.87 -11.86 -3.66
CA ALA A 272 28.93 -10.96 -3.25
C ALA A 272 30.20 -11.71 -2.79
N MET A 273 30.04 -12.77 -1.98
CA MET A 273 31.15 -13.62 -1.55
C MET A 273 31.84 -14.35 -2.71
N PHE A 274 31.07 -14.82 -3.70
CA PHE A 274 31.63 -15.49 -4.87
C PHE A 274 32.50 -14.55 -5.70
N ILE A 275 32.04 -13.31 -5.93
CA ILE A 275 32.79 -12.28 -6.64
C ILE A 275 34.08 -11.93 -5.89
N LEU A 276 33.98 -11.73 -4.56
CA LEU A 276 35.13 -11.40 -3.73
C LEU A 276 36.19 -12.51 -3.75
N SER A 277 35.76 -13.78 -3.70
CA SER A 277 36.63 -14.95 -3.78
C SER A 277 37.36 -15.05 -5.14
N SER A 278 36.65 -14.75 -6.24
CA SER A 278 37.24 -14.73 -7.58
C SER A 278 38.33 -13.65 -7.73
N LEU A 279 38.08 -12.45 -7.21
CA LEU A 279 39.06 -11.35 -7.19
C LEU A 279 40.26 -11.67 -6.31
N LEU A 280 40.04 -12.29 -5.15
CA LEU A 280 41.13 -12.70 -4.26
C LEU A 280 42.02 -13.75 -4.92
N TYR A 281 41.42 -14.71 -5.63
CA TYR A 281 42.16 -15.75 -6.36
C TYR A 281 42.97 -15.16 -7.52
N ALA A 282 42.38 -14.23 -8.29
CA ALA A 282 43.07 -13.53 -9.37
C ALA A 282 44.23 -12.68 -8.85
N GLY A 283 44.04 -11.95 -7.75
CA GLY A 283 45.08 -11.19 -7.08
C GLY A 283 46.22 -12.08 -6.57
N TYR A 284 45.89 -13.20 -5.93
CA TYR A 284 46.89 -14.17 -5.44
C TYR A 284 47.69 -14.81 -6.59
N ARG A 285 47.04 -15.12 -7.71
CA ARG A 285 47.71 -15.66 -8.90
C ARG A 285 48.70 -14.66 -9.49
N LYS A 286 48.33 -13.38 -9.55
CA LYS A 286 49.24 -12.31 -10.04
C LYS A 286 50.44 -12.13 -9.10
N TYR A 287 50.21 -12.13 -7.79
CA TYR A 287 51.28 -12.02 -6.79
C TYR A 287 52.30 -13.17 -6.87
N ARG A 288 51.85 -14.41 -7.11
CA ARG A 288 52.76 -15.54 -7.35
C ARG A 288 53.51 -15.48 -8.68
N GLY A 289 52.96 -14.82 -9.70
CA GLY A 289 53.61 -14.65 -11.00
C GLY A 289 54.86 -13.79 -10.91
N GLU A 290 54.82 -12.70 -10.14
CA GLU A 290 55.95 -11.79 -9.92
C GLU A 290 57.04 -12.39 -9.01
N SER A 291 56.72 -13.47 -8.27
CA SER A 291 57.67 -14.14 -7.37
C SER A 291 58.61 -15.15 -8.07
N GLN A 292 58.42 -15.42 -9.37
CA GLN A 292 59.26 -16.37 -10.13
C GLN A 292 60.26 -15.72 -11.10
N GLU A 293 60.21 -14.40 -11.28
CA GLU A 293 61.11 -13.66 -12.19
C GLU A 293 62.45 -13.27 -11.52
N TRP A 294 62.64 -13.58 -10.24
CA TRP A 294 63.90 -13.35 -9.52
C TRP A 294 64.62 -14.68 -9.26
N LYS A 295 65.12 -15.30 -10.32
CA LYS A 295 66.30 -16.18 -10.26
C LYS A 295 67.38 -15.58 -11.16
N PRO A 296 68.41 -14.93 -10.59
CA PRO A 296 69.55 -14.50 -11.39
C PRO A 296 70.32 -15.72 -11.89
N VAL A 297 70.63 -15.75 -13.18
CA VAL A 297 71.75 -16.50 -13.76
C VAL A 297 72.86 -15.52 -14.09
#